data_AF-A0A962BW29-F1
#
_entry.id   AF-A0A962BW29-F1
#
_cell.length_a   1.000
_cell.length_b   1.000
_cell.length_c   1.000
_cell.angle_alpha   90.00
_cell.angle_beta   90.00
_cell.angle_gamma   90.00
#
_symmetry.space_group_name_H-M   'P 1'
#
loop_
_entity.id
_entity.type
_entity.pdbx_description
1 polymer ?
#
loop_
_entity_poly.entity_id
_entity_poly.type
_entity_poly.pdbx_seq_one_letter_code
_entity_poly.pdbx_strand_id
1 'polypeptide(L)' 'SARSTHRILRVARTIADLSAADRIDASHLGEAIGYRQLDRGV' A
#
# COMPACT_ATOMS: atom_id res chain seq x y z
N SER A 1 13.26 -7.88 0.95
CA SER A 1 13.56 -8.11 -0.48
C SER A 1 12.77 -7.14 -1.35
N ALA A 2 13.35 -6.65 -2.46
CA ALA A 2 12.73 -5.67 -3.37
C ALA A 2 11.28 -6.02 -3.80
N ARG A 3 10.96 -7.32 -3.90
CA ARG A 3 9.59 -7.82 -4.16
C ARG A 3 8.57 -7.40 -3.09
N SER A 4 8.96 -7.33 -1.82
CA SER A 4 8.07 -6.88 -0.73
C SER A 4 7.74 -5.41 -0.87
N THR A 5 8.73 -4.58 -1.22
CA THR A 5 8.52 -3.15 -1.48
C THR A 5 7.62 -2.95 -2.69
N HIS A 6 7.84 -3.71 -3.77
CA HIS A 6 6.99 -3.65 -4.96
C HIS A 6 5.53 -4.02 -4.67
N ARG A 7 5.27 -5.04 -3.83
CA ARG A 7 3.90 -5.39 -3.43
C ARG A 7 3.23 -4.28 -2.63
N ILE A 8 3.96 -3.63 -1.71
CA ILE A 8 3.45 -2.48 -0.94
C ILE A 8 3.07 -1.33 -1.88
N LEU A 9 3.91 -1.00 -2.86
CA LEU A 9 3.62 0.05 -3.84
C LEU A 9 2.39 -0.26 -4.69
N ARG A 10 2.18 -1.53 -5.06
CA ARG A 10 1.00 -1.93 -5.82
C ARG A 10 -0.29 -1.75 -5.03
N VAL A 11 -0.29 -2.14 -3.75
CA VAL A 11 -1.44 -1.92 -2.85
C VAL A 11 -1.66 -0.43 -2.62
N ALA A 12 -0.61 0.34 -2.34
CA ALA A 12 -0.71 1.79 -2.17
C ALA A 12 -1.27 2.49 -3.42
N ARG A 13 -0.90 2.03 -4.63
CA ARG A 13 -1.50 2.53 -5.87
C ARG A 13 -3.00 2.25 -5.94
N THR A 14 -3.43 1.03 -5.61
CA THR A 14 -4.85 0.68 -5.59
C THR A 14 -5.64 1.55 -4.61
N ILE A 15 -5.09 1.83 -3.42
CA ILE A 15 -5.76 2.70 -2.44
C ILE A 15 -5.83 4.14 -2.99
N ALA A 16 -4.76 4.64 -3.60
CA ALA A 16 -4.77 5.95 -4.25
C ALA A 16 -5.82 6.04 -5.37
N ASP A 17 -5.96 4.98 -6.19
CA ASP A 17 -6.98 4.90 -7.24
C ASP A 17 -8.40 4.94 -6.66
N LEU A 18 -8.65 4.23 -5.55
CA LEU A 18 -9.94 4.24 -4.86
C LEU A 18 -10.29 5.59 -4.24
N SER A 19 -9.27 6.34 -3.79
CA SER A 19 -9.40 7.70 -3.26
C SER A 19 -9.42 8.78 -4.34
N ALA A 20 -9.39 8.40 -5.63
CA ALA A 20 -9.26 9.31 -6.77
C ALA A 20 -8.04 10.26 -6.66
N ALA A 21 -6.95 9.78 -6.04
CA ALA A 21 -5.71 10.51 -5.89
C ALA A 21 -4.76 10.26 -7.06
N ASP A 22 -4.26 11.32 -7.68
CA ASP A 22 -3.32 11.23 -8.81
C ASP A 22 -1.99 10.57 -8.42
N ARG A 23 -1.53 10.82 -7.19
CA ARG A 23 -0.24 10.37 -6.66
C ARG A 23 -0.43 9.59 -5.38
N ILE A 24 0.44 8.61 -5.18
CA ILE A 24 0.60 7.94 -3.90
C ILE A 24 1.23 8.94 -2.93
N ASP A 25 0.64 9.05 -1.75
CA ASP A 25 1.16 9.85 -0.63
C ASP A 25 1.43 8.96 0.59
N ALA A 26 1.76 9.58 1.71
CA ALA A 26 2.07 8.90 2.96
C ALA A 26 0.87 8.15 3.56
N SER A 27 -0.38 8.61 3.38
CA SER A 27 -1.56 7.91 3.92
C SER A 27 -1.81 6.61 3.16
N HIS A 28 -1.76 6.63 1.83
CA HIS A 28 -1.89 5.42 1.01
C HIS A 28 -0.80 4.38 1.31
N LEU A 29 0.43 4.83 1.57
CA LEU A 29 1.53 3.98 1.99
C LEU A 29 1.31 3.37 3.38
N GLY A 30 0.84 4.17 4.34
CA GLY A 30 0.52 3.72 5.69
C GLY A 30 -0.55 2.63 5.70
N GLU A 31 -1.63 2.83 4.94
CA GLU A 31 -2.69 1.83 4.78
C GLU A 31 -2.17 0.55 4.13
N ALA A 32 -1.39 0.66 3.04
CA ALA A 32 -0.82 -0.50 2.36
C ALA A 32 0.12 -1.32 3.26
N ILE A 33 0.88 -0.67 4.13
CA ILE A 33 1.71 -1.33 5.14
C ILE A 33 0.83 -2.01 6.20
N GLY A 34 -0.23 -1.33 6.67
CA GLY A 34 -1.19 -1.89 7.62
C GLY A 34 -1.87 -3.16 7.10
N TYR A 35 -2.36 -3.14 5.85
CA TYR A 35 -2.94 -4.32 5.20
C TYR A 35 -1.97 -5.49 5.11
N ARG A 36 -0.67 -5.23 4.92
CA ARG A 36 0.35 -6.29 4.89
C ARG A 36 0.58 -6.93 6.26
N GLN A 37 0.49 -6.17 7.34
CA GLN A 37 0.60 -6.73 8.70
C GLN A 37 -0.60 -7.62 9.00
N LEU A 38 -1.80 -7.18 8.61
CA LEU A 38 -3.03 -7.96 8.70
C LEU A 38 -2.97 -9.26 7.86
N ASP A 39 -2.50 -9.18 6.60
CA ASP A 39 -2.30 -10.33 5.69
C ASP A 39 -1.30 -11.35 6.24
N ARG A 40 -0.37 -10.93 7.09
CA ARG A 40 0.62 -11.83 7.73
C ARG A 40 0.18 -12.40 9.06
N GLY A 41 -0.97 -11.97 9.61
CA GLY A 41 -1.49 -12.46 10.88
C GLY A 41 -0.52 -12.28 12.06
N VAL A 42 0.29 -11.21 12.05
CA VAL A 42 1.20 -10.86 13.14
C VAL A 42 0.51 -9.92 14.12
#